data_AF-P56151-F1
#
_entry.id   AF-P56151-F1
#
_cell.length_a   1.000
_cell.length_b   1.000
_cell.length_c   1.000
_cell.angle_alpha   90.00
_cell.angle_beta   90.00
_cell.angle_gamma   90.00
#
_symmetry.space_group_name_H-M   'P 1'
#
loop_
_entity.id
_entity.type
_entity.pdbx_description
1 polymer ?
#
loop_
_entity_poly.entity_id
_entity_poly.type
_entity_poly.pdbx_seq_one_letter_code
_entity_poly.pdbx_strand_id
1 'polypeptide(L)'
;LELDETIRTVPLNDKGGTVVLSLEQVKEGKLFNYACAQCHAGGVTKTNQNVGLEPEALAGALPNRMKNPTTYDGEEEISEIPSIKSANIFRNLTDEDLKAIAEHILLEPLVVGTKWGGK
;
A
#
# COMPACT_ATOMS: atom_id res chain seq x y z
N LEU A 1 11.44 17.46 5.56
CA LEU A 1 10.30 17.17 6.43
C LEU A 1 10.82 16.26 7.53
N GLU A 2 10.80 16.68 8.79
CA GLU A 2 11.06 15.75 9.88
C GLU A 2 9.81 14.88 10.07
N LEU A 3 9.98 13.56 10.04
CA LEU A 3 8.88 12.61 10.23
C LEU A 3 8.72 12.36 11.72
N ASP A 4 7.91 13.19 12.36
CA ASP A 4 7.57 13.05 13.77
C ASP A 4 6.77 11.76 14.04
N GLU A 5 6.54 11.43 15.31
CA GLU A 5 5.78 10.24 15.69
C GLU A 5 4.33 10.29 15.23
N THR A 6 3.75 11.48 15.12
CA THR A 6 2.37 11.68 14.65
C THR A 6 2.22 11.20 13.22
N ILE A 7 3.11 11.65 12.33
CA ILE A 7 3.11 11.24 10.92
C ILE A 7 3.43 9.75 10.80
N ARG A 8 4.33 9.21 11.63
CA ARG A 8 4.72 7.79 11.61
C ARG A 8 3.71 6.85 12.28
N THR A 9 2.59 7.36 12.80
CA THR A 9 1.55 6.53 13.40
C THR A 9 0.54 6.11 12.33
N VAL A 10 0.47 4.81 12.04
CA VAL A 10 -0.45 4.24 11.02
C VAL A 10 -1.41 3.23 11.64
N PRO A 11 -2.60 3.01 11.05
CA PRO A 11 -3.52 1.95 11.48
C PRO A 11 -2.88 0.55 11.35
N LEU A 12 -3.00 -0.26 12.40
CA LEU A 12 -2.52 -1.64 12.45
C LEU A 12 -3.62 -2.64 12.05
N ASN A 13 -4.88 -2.34 12.38
CA ASN A 13 -6.02 -3.22 12.15
C ASN A 13 -7.35 -2.44 12.09
N ASP A 14 -8.41 -3.14 11.70
CA ASP A 14 -9.80 -2.68 11.65
C ASP A 14 -10.44 -2.43 13.03
N LYS A 15 -9.77 -2.85 14.11
CA LYS A 15 -10.22 -2.65 15.51
C LYS A 15 -9.71 -1.35 16.12
N GLY A 16 -9.09 -0.48 15.32
CA GLY A 16 -8.57 0.82 15.76
C GLY A 16 -7.19 0.77 16.43
N GLY A 17 -6.49 -0.37 16.38
CA GLY A 17 -5.10 -0.43 16.80
C GLY A 17 -4.21 0.40 15.89
N THR A 18 -3.17 1.02 16.44
CA THR A 18 -2.17 1.79 15.68
C THR A 18 -0.76 1.29 16.00
N VAL A 19 0.19 1.63 15.13
CA VAL A 19 1.62 1.36 15.32
C VAL A 19 2.43 2.59 14.92
N VAL A 20 3.47 2.90 15.70
CA VAL A 20 4.44 3.96 15.36
C VAL A 20 5.59 3.32 14.60
N LEU A 21 5.73 3.65 13.32
CA LEU A 21 6.78 3.13 12.45
C LEU A 21 8.13 3.70 12.85
N SER A 22 9.18 2.88 12.94
CA SER A 22 10.55 3.38 13.10
C SER A 22 11.03 4.13 11.85
N LEU A 23 12.04 4.99 11.97
CA LEU A 23 12.66 5.64 10.81
C LEU A 23 13.30 4.64 9.83
N GLU A 24 13.65 3.44 10.31
CA GLU A 24 14.14 2.35 9.48
C GLU A 24 13.03 1.76 8.62
N GLN A 25 11.88 1.41 9.22
CA GLN A 25 10.69 0.94 8.48
C GLN A 25 10.21 1.95 7.43
N VAL A 26 10.20 3.25 7.78
CA VAL A 26 9.88 4.30 6.81
C VAL A 26 10.81 4.25 5.61
N LYS A 27 12.12 4.03 5.83
CA LYS A 27 13.10 3.92 4.74
C LYS A 27 12.91 2.63 3.93
N GLU A 28 12.48 1.53 4.54
CA GLU A 28 12.18 0.27 3.84
C GLU A 28 11.01 0.42 2.86
N GLY A 29 10.09 1.36 3.12
CA GLY A 29 9.00 1.72 2.21
C GLY A 29 9.43 2.07 0.77
N LYS A 30 10.71 2.39 0.55
CA LYS A 30 11.31 2.53 -0.81
C LYS A 30 11.12 1.29 -1.70
N LEU A 31 10.85 0.11 -1.12
CA LEU A 31 10.46 -1.10 -1.85
C LEU A 31 9.21 -0.90 -2.70
N PHE A 32 8.29 -0.02 -2.29
CA PHE A 32 7.13 0.36 -3.11
C PHE A 32 7.55 0.92 -4.47
N ASN A 33 8.62 1.73 -4.52
CA ASN A 33 9.10 2.28 -5.78
C ASN A 33 9.63 1.20 -6.72
N TYR A 34 10.22 0.14 -6.16
CA TYR A 34 10.73 -0.99 -6.92
C TYR A 34 9.59 -1.90 -7.43
N ALA A 35 8.64 -2.24 -6.56
CA ALA A 35 7.64 -3.27 -6.85
C ALA A 35 6.31 -2.72 -7.40
N CYS A 36 5.92 -1.50 -7.03
CA CYS A 36 4.54 -1.00 -7.19
C CYS A 36 4.45 0.27 -8.06
N ALA A 37 5.46 1.14 -8.05
CA ALA A 37 5.36 2.46 -8.68
C ALA A 37 5.18 2.47 -10.20
N GLN A 38 5.47 1.35 -10.89
CA GLN A 38 5.16 1.24 -12.33
C GLN A 38 3.68 1.52 -12.60
N CYS A 39 2.79 1.03 -11.74
CA CYS A 39 1.33 1.21 -11.84
C CYS A 39 0.79 2.22 -10.81
N HIS A 40 1.45 2.36 -9.65
CA HIS A 40 0.93 3.08 -8.50
C HIS A 40 1.75 4.29 -8.03
N ALA A 41 2.58 4.87 -8.89
CA ALA A 41 3.34 6.08 -8.55
C ALA A 41 2.39 7.20 -8.05
N GLY A 42 2.64 7.72 -6.84
CA GLY A 42 1.81 8.75 -6.23
C GLY A 42 0.43 8.27 -5.78
N GLY A 43 0.25 6.97 -5.55
CA GLY A 43 -0.99 6.40 -5.00
C GLY A 43 -2.14 6.24 -6.00
N VAL A 44 -1.94 6.55 -7.28
CA VAL A 44 -2.97 6.29 -8.32
C VAL A 44 -2.95 4.83 -8.76
N THR A 45 -3.83 4.44 -9.67
CA THR A 45 -3.70 3.19 -10.43
C THR A 45 -3.83 3.50 -11.91
N LYS A 46 -2.71 3.44 -12.65
CA LYS A 46 -2.66 3.87 -14.06
C LYS A 46 -3.66 3.16 -14.96
N THR A 47 -3.95 1.89 -14.69
CA THR A 47 -4.85 1.05 -15.50
C THR A 47 -6.31 1.12 -15.04
N ASN A 48 -6.59 1.70 -13.86
CA ASN A 48 -7.93 1.86 -13.33
C ASN A 48 -8.00 3.08 -12.40
N GLN A 49 -8.33 4.25 -12.98
CA GLN A 49 -8.36 5.52 -12.24
C GLN A 49 -9.49 5.61 -11.20
N ASN A 50 -10.40 4.63 -11.14
CA ASN A 50 -11.45 4.57 -10.14
C ASN A 50 -11.01 3.91 -8.83
N VAL A 51 -9.85 3.23 -8.82
CA VAL A 51 -9.34 2.48 -7.67
C VAL A 51 -7.91 2.91 -7.37
N GLY A 52 -7.72 3.86 -6.47
CA GLY A 52 -6.39 4.29 -6.01
C GLY A 52 -5.99 3.65 -4.67
N LEU A 53 -4.88 4.15 -4.12
CA LEU A 53 -4.32 3.77 -2.82
C LEU A 53 -4.55 4.85 -1.76
N GLU A 54 -5.45 5.81 -2.00
CA GLU A 54 -5.89 6.75 -0.98
C GLU A 54 -6.71 6.05 0.11
N PRO A 55 -6.73 6.56 1.35
CA PRO A 55 -7.44 5.94 2.47
C PRO A 55 -8.90 5.62 2.18
N GLU A 56 -9.61 6.50 1.46
CA GLU A 56 -11.03 6.32 1.13
C GLU A 56 -11.26 5.14 0.19
N ALA A 57 -10.37 4.95 -0.80
CA ALA A 57 -10.44 3.82 -1.72
C ALA A 57 -10.10 2.51 -1.00
N LEU A 58 -9.03 2.51 -0.19
CA LEU A 58 -8.64 1.33 0.58
C LEU A 58 -9.69 0.93 1.63
N ALA A 59 -10.41 1.89 2.22
CA ALA A 59 -11.47 1.61 3.17
C ALA A 59 -12.70 0.94 2.53
N GLY A 60 -12.92 1.13 1.22
CA GLY A 60 -14.05 0.54 0.51
C GLY A 60 -13.77 -0.80 -0.16
N ALA A 61 -12.52 -1.27 -0.18
CA ALA A 61 -12.14 -2.54 -0.78
C ALA A 61 -12.50 -3.74 0.12
N LEU A 62 -12.96 -4.83 -0.48
CA LEU A 62 -13.35 -6.05 0.22
C LEU A 62 -12.62 -7.26 -0.38
N PRO A 63 -11.87 -8.08 0.39
CA PRO A 63 -11.19 -7.76 1.64
C PRO A 63 -9.87 -6.99 1.40
N ASN A 64 -9.39 -6.26 2.39
CA ASN A 64 -8.08 -5.60 2.35
C ASN A 64 -6.92 -6.60 2.41
N ARG A 65 -6.52 -7.16 1.25
CA ARG A 65 -5.48 -8.20 1.13
C ARG A 65 -4.44 -7.85 0.08
N MET A 66 -3.16 -7.95 0.45
CA MET A 66 -2.04 -7.79 -0.49
C MET A 66 -1.50 -9.11 -1.04
N LYS A 67 -1.58 -10.21 -0.27
CA LYS A 67 -1.06 -11.53 -0.67
C LYS A 67 -1.90 -12.23 -1.74
N ASN A 68 -3.20 -11.94 -1.79
CA ASN A 68 -4.14 -12.54 -2.73
C ASN A 68 -5.03 -11.42 -3.30
N PRO A 69 -4.59 -10.70 -4.34
CA PRO A 69 -5.34 -9.58 -4.84
C PRO A 69 -6.65 -10.06 -5.48
N THR A 70 -7.71 -9.34 -5.19
CA THR A 70 -9.04 -9.54 -5.75
C THR A 70 -9.50 -8.28 -6.49
N THR A 71 -10.61 -8.37 -7.21
CA THR A 71 -11.39 -7.20 -7.60
C THR A 71 -11.80 -6.38 -6.36
N TYR A 72 -12.18 -5.12 -6.59
CA TYR A 72 -12.50 -4.17 -5.51
C TYR A 72 -13.67 -4.64 -4.62
N ASP A 73 -14.61 -5.36 -5.22
CA ASP A 73 -15.75 -6.02 -4.55
C ASP A 73 -15.39 -7.39 -3.94
N GLY A 74 -14.21 -7.94 -4.23
CA GLY A 74 -13.73 -9.20 -3.69
C GLY A 74 -14.22 -10.46 -4.39
N GLU A 75 -14.99 -10.32 -5.48
CA GLU A 75 -15.65 -11.45 -6.13
C GLU A 75 -14.68 -12.33 -6.94
N GLU A 76 -13.65 -11.73 -7.55
CA GLU A 76 -12.71 -12.42 -8.43
C GLU A 76 -11.27 -12.29 -7.93
N GLU A 77 -10.54 -13.41 -7.85
CA GLU A 77 -9.10 -13.40 -7.62
C GLU A 77 -8.38 -12.96 -8.90
N ILE A 78 -7.58 -11.89 -8.83
CA ILE A 78 -6.85 -11.33 -9.97
C ILE A 78 -5.34 -11.60 -9.85
N SER A 79 -4.96 -12.68 -9.16
CA SER A 79 -3.56 -12.97 -8.85
C SER A 79 -2.70 -13.24 -10.08
N GLU A 80 -3.31 -13.49 -11.24
CA GLU A 80 -2.65 -13.62 -12.54
C GLU A 80 -2.09 -12.28 -13.07
N ILE A 81 -2.55 -11.15 -12.53
CA ILE A 81 -2.20 -9.77 -12.93
C ILE A 81 -1.51 -9.12 -11.72
N PRO A 82 -0.32 -8.51 -11.88
CA PRO A 82 0.86 -8.75 -11.04
C PRO A 82 0.60 -8.97 -9.54
N SER A 83 0.94 -10.17 -9.06
CA SER A 83 0.90 -10.57 -7.65
C SER A 83 2.11 -11.43 -7.29
N ILE A 84 2.27 -11.76 -6.01
CA ILE A 84 3.27 -12.75 -5.53
C ILE A 84 3.12 -14.10 -6.26
N LYS A 85 1.90 -14.47 -6.68
CA LYS A 85 1.67 -15.72 -7.43
C LYS A 85 2.11 -15.63 -8.89
N SER A 86 2.03 -14.47 -9.55
CA SER A 86 2.22 -14.36 -11.01
C SER A 86 3.53 -13.73 -11.44
N ALA A 87 4.06 -12.76 -10.71
CA ALA A 87 5.20 -11.98 -11.17
C ALA A 87 6.47 -12.28 -10.36
N ASN A 88 7.56 -12.60 -11.06
CA ASN A 88 8.86 -12.93 -10.45
C ASN A 88 9.38 -11.84 -9.51
N ILE A 89 9.08 -10.57 -9.79
CA ILE A 89 9.47 -9.44 -8.93
C ILE A 89 8.84 -9.52 -7.53
N PHE A 90 7.64 -10.09 -7.39
CA PHE A 90 6.96 -10.22 -6.11
C PHE A 90 7.30 -11.54 -5.40
N ARG A 91 7.79 -12.56 -6.11
CA ARG A 91 8.22 -13.84 -5.52
C ARG A 91 9.41 -13.71 -4.57
N ASN A 92 10.21 -12.66 -4.76
CA ASN A 92 11.37 -12.36 -3.91
C ASN A 92 11.03 -11.50 -2.69
N LEU A 93 9.77 -11.04 -2.56
CA LEU A 93 9.35 -10.26 -1.40
C LEU A 93 9.01 -11.19 -0.25
N THR A 94 9.67 -10.94 0.88
CA THR A 94 9.38 -11.58 2.16
C THR A 94 8.12 -10.99 2.79
N ASP A 95 7.60 -11.64 3.82
CA ASP A 95 6.49 -11.08 4.61
C ASP A 95 6.85 -9.73 5.26
N GLU A 96 8.14 -9.51 5.54
CA GLU A 96 8.68 -8.24 6.05
C GLU A 96 8.68 -7.16 4.96
N ASP A 97 9.11 -7.50 3.74
CA ASP A 97 9.05 -6.58 2.60
C ASP A 97 7.62 -6.16 2.29
N LEU A 98 6.69 -7.12 2.33
CA LEU A 98 5.27 -6.86 2.14
C LEU A 98 4.73 -5.92 3.23
N LYS A 99 5.10 -6.18 4.49
CA LYS A 99 4.73 -5.30 5.59
C LYS A 99 5.26 -3.88 5.36
N ALA A 100 6.52 -3.71 4.98
CA ALA A 100 7.12 -2.41 4.69
C ALA A 100 6.39 -1.67 3.54
N ILE A 101 5.97 -2.38 2.50
CA ILE A 101 5.17 -1.81 1.39
C ILE A 101 3.79 -1.35 1.89
N ALA A 102 3.10 -2.16 2.71
CA ALA A 102 1.81 -1.79 3.26
C ALA A 102 1.93 -0.57 4.19
N GLU A 103 2.95 -0.54 5.04
CA GLU A 103 3.25 0.59 5.93
C GLU A 103 3.52 1.87 5.13
N HIS A 104 4.24 1.77 4.01
CA HIS A 104 4.48 2.91 3.10
C HIS A 104 3.18 3.46 2.51
N ILE A 105 2.29 2.58 2.00
CA ILE A 105 1.01 3.00 1.42
C ILE A 105 0.15 3.76 2.43
N LEU A 106 0.16 3.34 3.71
CA LEU A 106 -0.59 4.00 4.78
C LEU A 106 0.07 5.30 5.26
N LEU A 107 1.39 5.40 5.16
CA LEU A 107 2.17 6.56 5.59
C LEU A 107 2.12 7.72 4.58
N GLU A 108 2.23 7.44 3.29
CA GLU A 108 2.31 8.47 2.23
C GLU A 108 1.17 9.52 2.26
N PRO A 109 -0.12 9.17 2.43
CA PRO A 109 -1.16 10.19 2.54
C PRO A 109 -0.98 11.13 3.76
N LEU A 110 -0.29 10.69 4.82
CA LEU A 110 0.06 11.54 5.97
C LEU A 110 1.24 12.48 5.67
N VAL A 111 2.11 12.12 4.73
CA VAL A 111 3.30 12.88 4.32
C VAL A 111 2.99 13.90 3.24
N VAL A 112 2.26 13.49 2.19
CA VAL A 112 2.01 14.34 1.01
C VAL A 112 0.57 14.82 0.88
N GLY A 113 -0.33 14.38 1.76
CA GLY A 113 -1.74 14.75 1.73
C GLY A 113 -2.44 14.27 0.46
N THR A 114 -3.30 15.11 -0.10
CA THR A 114 -4.14 14.78 -1.26
C THR A 114 -3.36 14.49 -2.55
N LYS A 115 -2.07 14.85 -2.59
CA LYS A 115 -1.18 14.47 -3.69
C LYS A 115 -1.07 12.94 -3.84
N TRP A 116 -1.30 12.18 -2.78
CA TRP A 116 -1.42 10.73 -2.83
C TRP A 116 -2.83 10.32 -3.29
N GLY A 117 -2.92 9.57 -4.38
CA GLY A 117 -4.20 9.22 -5.03
C GLY A 117 -4.67 10.23 -6.08
N GLY A 118 -3.93 11.33 -6.27
CA GLY A 118 -4.17 12.28 -7.37
C GLY A 118 -5.43 13.14 -7.22
N LYS A 119 -5.82 13.48 -5.98
CA LYS A 119 -6.99 14.33 -5.69
C LYS A 119 -6.63 15.71 -5.14
#